data_AF-A0A2E0FER6-F1
#
_entry.id   AF-A0A2E0FER6-F1
#
_cell.length_a   1.000
_cell.length_b   1.000
_cell.length_c   1.000
_cell.angle_alpha   90.00
_cell.angle_beta   90.00
_cell.angle_gamma   90.00
#
_symmetry.space_group_name_H-M   'P 1'
#
loop_
_entity.id
_entity.type
_entity.pdbx_description
1 polymer ?
#
loop_
_entity_poly.entity_id
_entity_poly.type
_entity_poly.pdbx_seq_one_letter_code
_entity_poly.pdbx_strand_id
1 'polypeptide(L)'
;MNYIIGADKFVKEQIKNMKYTDNPRTWDVSDKITIAWDDVLPDPPTNDGEITKREILYVSELTKNRSNSDVNLIKLVDREPNDLYYKTLKKLNLEFPAKIFDKSWNILKPIIKNLKHKHNRPRPYQLAEKYGIPINLLDSKTAQTPSYPSGHTAYAALSAYILAAKYPEYSDHFFDKIYSAGMARMLMGVHYPSDNEASMIITGAVWEDIRYKLFPELPNF
;
A
#
# COMPACT_ATOMS: atom_id res chain seq x y z
N MET A 1 -22.84 -18.83 35.06
CA MET A 1 -21.50 -18.98 34.43
C MET A 1 -21.57 -18.99 32.90
N ASN A 2 -22.43 -18.17 32.26
CA ASN A 2 -22.65 -18.16 30.79
C ASN A 2 -22.61 -16.76 30.13
N TYR A 3 -22.37 -15.68 30.90
CA TYR A 3 -22.37 -14.32 30.35
C TYR A 3 -21.07 -13.96 29.61
N ILE A 4 -19.93 -14.58 29.99
CA ILE A 4 -18.61 -14.30 29.39
C ILE A 4 -18.52 -14.85 27.96
N ILE A 5 -19.09 -16.04 27.70
CA ILE A 5 -19.05 -16.71 26.39
C ILE A 5 -19.83 -15.94 25.30
N GLY A 6 -20.94 -15.29 25.69
CA GLY A 6 -21.77 -14.51 24.76
C GLY A 6 -21.12 -13.20 24.32
N ALA A 7 -20.46 -12.50 25.23
CA ALA A 7 -19.73 -11.26 24.94
C ALA A 7 -18.53 -11.52 24.01
N ASP A 8 -17.76 -12.59 24.26
CA ASP A 8 -16.62 -12.97 23.43
C ASP A 8 -17.05 -13.35 21.99
N LYS A 9 -18.17 -14.07 21.86
CA LYS A 9 -18.72 -14.41 20.53
C LYS A 9 -19.20 -13.18 19.77
N PHE A 10 -19.83 -12.22 20.46
CA PHE A 10 -20.30 -10.98 19.85
C PHE A 10 -19.14 -10.11 19.37
N VAL A 11 -18.10 -9.92 20.19
CA VAL A 11 -16.89 -9.17 19.80
C VAL A 11 -16.20 -9.84 18.61
N LYS A 12 -16.12 -11.17 18.60
CA LYS A 12 -15.54 -11.92 17.48
C LYS A 12 -16.31 -11.70 16.17
N GLU A 13 -17.65 -11.73 16.20
CA GLU A 13 -18.47 -11.43 15.02
C GLU A 13 -18.35 -9.97 14.57
N GLN A 14 -18.23 -9.01 15.50
CA GLN A 14 -17.97 -7.62 15.14
C GLN A 14 -16.64 -7.44 14.40
N ILE A 15 -15.57 -8.07 14.90
CA ILE A 15 -14.25 -8.04 14.27
C ILE A 15 -14.30 -8.67 12.89
N LYS A 16 -14.86 -9.89 12.81
CA LYS A 16 -14.96 -10.66 11.56
C LYS A 16 -15.64 -9.87 10.45
N ASN A 17 -16.75 -9.20 10.77
CA ASN A 17 -17.58 -8.49 9.78
C ASN A 17 -17.20 -7.02 9.60
N MET A 18 -16.16 -6.52 10.28
CA MET A 18 -15.76 -5.12 10.23
C MET A 18 -15.34 -4.70 8.82
N LYS A 19 -15.83 -3.56 8.38
CA LYS A 19 -15.49 -2.93 7.10
C LYS A 19 -14.93 -1.54 7.35
N TYR A 20 -14.17 -1.01 6.39
CA TYR A 20 -13.73 0.38 6.45
C TYR A 20 -14.91 1.36 6.28
N THR A 21 -15.82 1.08 5.33
CA THR A 21 -16.98 1.95 5.04
C THR A 21 -18.19 1.16 4.54
N ASP A 22 -19.39 1.65 4.80
CA ASP A 22 -20.63 1.10 4.23
C ASP A 22 -20.95 1.66 2.84
N ASN A 23 -20.19 2.65 2.36
CA ASN A 23 -20.41 3.32 1.08
C ASN A 23 -19.25 3.06 0.11
N PRO A 24 -19.13 1.85 -0.47
CA PRO A 24 -18.11 1.56 -1.46
C PRO A 24 -18.28 2.43 -2.71
N ARG A 25 -17.17 2.69 -3.40
CA ARG A 25 -17.12 3.52 -4.60
C ARG A 25 -16.33 2.80 -5.68
N THR A 26 -16.61 3.13 -6.93
CA THR A 26 -15.90 2.61 -8.09
C THR A 26 -15.44 3.77 -8.98
N TRP A 27 -14.44 3.48 -9.82
CA TRP A 27 -13.85 4.39 -10.78
C TRP A 27 -13.63 3.68 -12.11
N ASP A 28 -13.74 4.43 -13.20
CA ASP A 28 -13.46 3.90 -14.53
C ASP A 28 -11.96 3.54 -14.64
N VAL A 29 -11.71 2.35 -15.17
CA VAL A 29 -10.35 1.86 -15.46
C VAL A 29 -10.07 2.07 -16.95
N SER A 30 -8.83 2.45 -17.27
CA SER A 30 -8.44 2.69 -18.67
C SER A 30 -8.58 1.42 -19.51
N ASP A 31 -9.13 1.60 -20.71
CA ASP A 31 -9.14 0.66 -21.84
C ASP A 31 -7.76 0.09 -22.25
N LYS A 32 -6.65 0.70 -21.79
CA LYS A 32 -5.29 0.24 -22.06
C LYS A 32 -4.90 -0.99 -21.25
N ILE A 33 -5.65 -1.26 -20.18
CA ILE A 33 -5.45 -2.44 -19.34
C ILE A 33 -6.08 -3.64 -20.03
N THR A 34 -5.28 -4.67 -20.25
CA THR A 34 -5.71 -5.92 -20.91
C THR A 34 -5.77 -7.11 -19.97
N ILE A 35 -5.20 -6.99 -18.77
CA ILE A 35 -5.31 -8.00 -17.71
C ILE A 35 -6.61 -7.87 -16.91
N ALA A 36 -7.07 -8.98 -16.32
CA ALA A 36 -8.13 -9.00 -15.32
C ALA A 36 -7.62 -8.44 -13.98
N TRP A 37 -7.42 -7.13 -13.93
CA TRP A 37 -6.77 -6.41 -12.82
C TRP A 37 -7.43 -6.65 -11.45
N ASP A 38 -8.73 -6.97 -11.42
CA ASP A 38 -9.48 -7.22 -10.21
C ASP A 38 -9.32 -8.64 -9.66
N ASP A 39 -8.70 -9.55 -10.41
CA ASP A 39 -8.42 -10.95 -10.04
C ASP A 39 -6.91 -11.23 -9.86
N VAL A 40 -6.07 -10.18 -9.97
CA VAL A 40 -4.61 -10.31 -9.77
C VAL A 40 -4.24 -10.58 -8.31
N LEU A 41 -4.99 -10.00 -7.37
CA LEU A 41 -4.70 -10.08 -5.95
C LEU A 41 -5.59 -11.13 -5.27
N PRO A 42 -5.05 -11.90 -4.31
CA PRO A 42 -5.89 -12.65 -3.40
C PRO A 42 -6.68 -11.70 -2.50
N ASP A 43 -7.72 -12.22 -1.86
CA ASP A 43 -8.35 -11.51 -0.76
C ASP A 43 -7.34 -11.22 0.38
N PRO A 44 -7.47 -10.08 1.08
CA PRO A 44 -6.63 -9.82 2.24
C PRO A 44 -6.89 -10.86 3.34
N PRO A 45 -5.93 -11.04 4.27
CA PRO A 45 -6.15 -11.86 5.46
C PRO A 45 -7.44 -11.45 6.19
N THR A 46 -8.22 -12.43 6.64
CA THR A 46 -9.50 -12.17 7.32
C THR A 46 -9.28 -11.39 8.61
N ASN A 47 -10.24 -10.53 8.96
CA ASN A 47 -10.11 -9.63 10.11
C ASN A 47 -9.87 -10.38 11.44
N ASP A 48 -10.52 -11.54 11.62
CA ASP A 48 -10.43 -12.38 12.82
C ASP A 48 -9.34 -13.45 12.76
N GLY A 49 -8.57 -13.49 11.67
CA GLY A 49 -7.52 -14.47 11.42
C GLY A 49 -6.22 -14.17 12.17
N GLU A 50 -5.46 -15.23 12.46
CA GLU A 50 -4.16 -15.13 13.15
C GLU A 50 -3.14 -14.27 12.40
N ILE A 51 -3.19 -14.26 11.06
CA ILE A 51 -2.32 -13.40 10.24
C ILE A 51 -2.59 -11.93 10.56
N THR A 52 -3.84 -11.48 10.47
CA THR A 52 -4.23 -10.10 10.77
C THR A 52 -3.84 -9.71 12.20
N LYS A 53 -4.06 -10.60 13.18
CA LYS A 53 -3.65 -10.34 14.57
C LYS A 53 -2.14 -10.14 14.71
N ARG A 54 -1.32 -10.95 14.05
CA ARG A 54 0.15 -10.79 14.03
C ARG A 54 0.56 -9.49 13.35
N GLU A 55 -0.08 -9.12 12.25
CA GLU A 55 0.18 -7.85 11.56
C GLU A 55 -0.17 -6.64 12.44
N ILE A 56 -1.29 -6.69 13.19
CA ILE A 56 -1.67 -5.64 14.14
C ILE A 56 -0.64 -5.51 15.26
N LEU A 57 -0.18 -6.62 15.82
CA LEU A 57 0.85 -6.62 16.87
C LEU A 57 2.17 -6.04 16.36
N TYR A 58 2.56 -6.40 15.13
CA TYR A 58 3.74 -5.84 14.49
C TYR A 58 3.63 -4.33 14.29
N VAL A 59 2.50 -3.84 13.75
CA VAL A 59 2.24 -2.40 13.59
C VAL A 59 2.19 -1.68 14.94
N SER A 60 1.59 -2.28 15.98
CA SER A 60 1.59 -1.77 17.35
C SER A 60 3.02 -1.53 17.83
N GLU A 61 3.89 -2.53 17.69
CA GLU A 61 5.29 -2.44 18.12
C GLU A 61 6.06 -1.36 17.37
N LEU A 62 5.88 -1.27 16.04
CA LEU A 62 6.48 -0.21 15.23
C LEU A 62 6.05 1.19 15.70
N THR A 63 4.74 1.40 15.91
CA THR A 63 4.22 2.72 16.28
C THR A 63 4.63 3.17 17.68
N LYS A 64 4.87 2.22 18.60
CA LYS A 64 5.37 2.50 19.96
C LYS A 64 6.84 2.89 19.99
N ASN A 65 7.66 2.24 19.17
CA ASN A 65 9.11 2.41 19.18
C ASN A 65 9.63 3.37 18.10
N ARG A 66 8.78 4.25 17.57
CA ARG A 66 9.18 5.21 16.52
C ARG A 66 10.32 6.11 16.99
N SER A 67 11.38 6.14 16.20
CA SER A 67 12.46 7.10 16.29
C SER A 67 12.12 8.43 15.60
N ASN A 68 12.96 9.45 15.79
CA ASN A 68 12.84 10.71 15.06
C ASN A 68 13.08 10.53 13.54
N SER A 69 13.97 9.60 13.15
CA SER A 69 14.17 9.24 11.75
C SER A 69 12.92 8.61 11.14
N ASP A 70 12.18 7.79 11.90
CA ASP A 70 10.91 7.22 11.45
C ASP A 70 9.87 8.30 11.20
N VAL A 71 9.77 9.27 12.10
CA VAL A 71 8.85 10.41 11.92
C VAL A 71 9.22 11.23 10.67
N ASN A 72 10.51 11.42 10.39
CA ASN A 72 10.95 12.10 9.17
C ASN A 72 10.60 11.31 7.91
N LEU A 73 10.78 9.98 7.94
CA LEU A 73 10.38 9.10 6.85
C LEU A 73 8.86 9.15 6.62
N ILE A 74 8.05 9.08 7.68
CA ILE A 74 6.59 9.21 7.61
C ILE A 74 6.19 10.51 6.92
N LYS A 75 6.75 11.65 7.37
CA LYS A 75 6.43 12.97 6.81
C LYS A 75 6.81 13.07 5.33
N LEU A 76 7.97 12.54 4.95
CA LEU A 76 8.42 12.52 3.56
C LEU A 76 7.45 11.70 2.70
N VAL A 77 7.16 10.47 3.11
CA VAL A 77 6.32 9.55 2.33
C VAL A 77 4.87 10.02 2.28
N ASP A 78 4.28 10.49 3.39
CA ASP A 78 2.89 10.99 3.43
C ASP A 78 2.69 12.24 2.57
N ARG A 79 3.75 13.03 2.38
CA ARG A 79 3.72 14.22 1.52
C ARG A 79 3.85 13.85 0.04
N GLU A 80 4.93 13.16 -0.33
CA GLU A 80 5.27 12.83 -1.71
C GLU A 80 6.18 11.59 -1.74
N PRO A 81 5.66 10.38 -2.05
CA PRO A 81 6.49 9.17 -2.05
C PRO A 81 7.66 9.22 -3.04
N ASN A 82 7.58 10.00 -4.13
CA ASN A 82 8.68 10.11 -5.09
C ASN A 82 9.92 10.79 -4.49
N ASP A 83 9.78 11.51 -3.38
CA ASP A 83 10.92 12.10 -2.66
C ASP A 83 11.93 11.04 -2.18
N LEU A 84 11.51 9.78 -2.03
CA LEU A 84 12.39 8.67 -1.70
C LEU A 84 13.48 8.43 -2.76
N TYR A 85 13.21 8.77 -4.02
CA TYR A 85 14.09 8.48 -5.15
C TYR A 85 15.05 9.62 -5.46
N TYR A 86 14.66 10.89 -5.26
CA TYR A 86 15.45 12.04 -5.71
C TYR A 86 16.88 12.08 -5.14
N LYS A 87 17.07 11.65 -3.90
CA LYS A 87 18.42 11.57 -3.31
C LYS A 87 19.31 10.56 -4.05
N THR A 88 18.77 9.39 -4.36
CA THR A 88 19.47 8.32 -5.10
C THR A 88 19.77 8.78 -6.53
N LEU A 89 18.76 9.32 -7.22
CA LEU A 89 18.90 9.79 -8.60
C LEU A 89 19.95 10.88 -8.73
N LYS A 90 19.95 11.87 -7.81
CA LYS A 90 20.97 12.92 -7.78
C LYS A 90 22.39 12.35 -7.58
N LYS A 91 22.55 11.36 -6.69
CA LYS A 91 23.86 10.72 -6.44
C LYS A 91 24.38 9.98 -7.67
N LEU A 92 23.48 9.36 -8.43
CA LEU A 92 23.80 8.58 -9.62
C LEU A 92 23.80 9.41 -10.92
N ASN A 93 23.52 10.72 -10.84
CA ASN A 93 23.34 11.60 -11.99
C ASN A 93 22.27 11.09 -12.99
N LEU A 94 21.14 10.61 -12.46
CA LEU A 94 20.01 10.09 -13.21
C LEU A 94 18.80 11.04 -13.12
N GLU A 95 17.91 10.95 -14.10
CA GLU A 95 16.70 11.76 -14.15
C GLU A 95 15.45 10.95 -13.81
N PHE A 96 14.52 11.56 -13.06
CA PHE A 96 13.22 10.94 -12.82
C PHE A 96 12.34 11.01 -14.08
N PRO A 97 11.82 9.89 -14.60
CA PRO A 97 10.98 9.87 -15.81
C PRO A 97 9.53 10.32 -15.52
N ALA A 98 9.35 11.58 -15.13
CA ALA A 98 8.07 12.13 -14.66
C ALA A 98 6.90 11.91 -15.64
N LYS A 99 7.12 12.10 -16.95
CA LYS A 99 6.06 11.89 -17.96
C LYS A 99 5.57 10.43 -18.03
N ILE A 100 6.49 9.47 -17.89
CA ILE A 100 6.14 8.04 -17.87
C ILE A 100 5.38 7.73 -16.58
N PHE A 101 5.87 8.28 -15.45
CA PHE A 101 5.22 8.14 -14.15
C PHE A 101 3.79 8.67 -14.16
N ASP A 102 3.57 9.92 -14.57
CA ASP A 102 2.25 10.54 -14.56
C ASP A 102 1.24 9.79 -15.43
N LYS A 103 1.65 9.38 -16.64
CA LYS A 103 0.81 8.59 -17.55
C LYS A 103 0.45 7.24 -16.95
N SER A 104 1.41 6.56 -16.33
CA SER A 104 1.20 5.25 -15.71
C SER A 104 0.39 5.34 -14.41
N TRP A 105 0.61 6.37 -13.59
CA TRP A 105 -0.11 6.58 -12.34
C TRP A 105 -1.58 6.92 -12.59
N ASN A 106 -1.88 7.68 -13.64
CA ASN A 106 -3.27 7.94 -14.05
C ASN A 106 -4.02 6.66 -14.44
N ILE A 107 -3.32 5.63 -14.91
CA ILE A 107 -3.90 4.31 -15.21
C ILE A 107 -4.01 3.45 -13.93
N LEU A 108 -2.97 3.41 -13.10
CA LEU A 108 -2.91 2.57 -11.91
C LEU A 108 -3.82 3.08 -10.77
N LYS A 109 -3.96 4.38 -10.60
CA LYS A 109 -4.69 4.98 -9.47
C LYS A 109 -6.16 4.54 -9.39
N PRO A 110 -6.96 4.54 -10.48
CA PRO A 110 -8.32 3.99 -10.45
C PRO A 110 -8.38 2.52 -10.02
N ILE A 111 -7.45 1.68 -10.51
CA ILE A 111 -7.35 0.25 -10.15
C ILE A 111 -7.14 0.10 -8.64
N ILE A 112 -6.15 0.80 -8.07
CA ILE A 112 -5.88 0.77 -6.62
C ILE A 112 -7.10 1.19 -5.82
N LYS A 113 -7.81 2.24 -6.26
CA LYS A 113 -9.02 2.71 -5.56
C LYS A 113 -10.16 1.70 -5.67
N ASN A 114 -10.37 1.07 -6.83
CA ASN A 114 -11.36 0.01 -7.00
C ASN A 114 -11.06 -1.18 -6.08
N LEU A 115 -9.81 -1.67 -6.07
CA LEU A 115 -9.39 -2.77 -5.20
C LEU A 115 -9.61 -2.44 -3.71
N LYS A 116 -9.28 -1.21 -3.29
CA LYS A 116 -9.58 -0.72 -1.94
C LYS A 116 -11.05 -0.85 -1.58
N HIS A 117 -11.95 -0.43 -2.46
CA HIS A 117 -13.37 -0.48 -2.19
C HIS A 117 -14.00 -1.87 -2.41
N LYS A 118 -13.40 -2.72 -3.26
CA LYS A 118 -13.75 -4.15 -3.41
C LYS A 118 -13.51 -4.92 -2.13
N HIS A 119 -12.29 -4.88 -1.59
CA HIS A 119 -11.94 -5.63 -0.38
C HIS A 119 -12.37 -4.91 0.91
N ASN A 120 -12.49 -3.58 0.87
CA ASN A 120 -13.04 -2.75 1.95
C ASN A 120 -12.40 -3.01 3.33
N ARG A 121 -11.11 -3.37 3.33
CA ARG A 121 -10.36 -3.79 4.53
C ARG A 121 -10.25 -2.63 5.52
N PRO A 122 -10.65 -2.81 6.80
CA PRO A 122 -10.42 -1.81 7.84
C PRO A 122 -8.93 -1.59 8.09
N ARG A 123 -8.54 -0.36 8.46
CA ARG A 123 -7.15 -0.02 8.76
C ARG A 123 -6.69 -0.64 10.10
N PRO A 124 -5.37 -0.80 10.33
CA PRO A 124 -4.84 -1.42 11.54
C PRO A 124 -5.40 -0.83 12.83
N TYR A 125 -5.41 0.50 12.96
CA TYR A 125 -5.91 1.16 14.18
C TYR A 125 -7.39 0.85 14.48
N GLN A 126 -8.22 0.64 13.46
CA GLN A 126 -9.66 0.36 13.63
C GLN A 126 -9.89 -1.05 14.18
N LEU A 127 -9.16 -2.05 13.69
CA LEU A 127 -9.22 -3.41 14.24
C LEU A 127 -8.51 -3.50 15.59
N ALA A 128 -7.37 -2.84 15.74
CA ALA A 128 -6.58 -2.86 16.97
C ALA A 128 -7.39 -2.36 18.17
N GLU A 129 -8.23 -1.34 17.99
CA GLU A 129 -9.19 -0.86 18.99
C GLU A 129 -10.11 -1.99 19.49
N LYS A 130 -10.65 -2.81 18.57
CA LYS A 130 -11.53 -3.96 18.93
C LYS A 130 -10.78 -5.08 19.64
N TYR A 131 -9.47 -5.21 19.38
CA TYR A 131 -8.60 -6.17 20.06
C TYR A 131 -8.00 -5.64 21.37
N GLY A 132 -8.21 -4.37 21.73
CA GLY A 132 -7.54 -3.75 22.87
C GLY A 132 -6.02 -3.61 22.67
N ILE A 133 -5.55 -3.58 21.44
CA ILE A 133 -4.12 -3.42 21.09
C ILE A 133 -3.87 -1.94 20.78
N PRO A 134 -2.98 -1.24 21.50
CA PRO A 134 -2.71 0.16 21.24
C PRO A 134 -1.90 0.35 19.95
N ILE A 135 -2.34 1.27 19.09
CA ILE A 135 -1.57 1.78 17.95
C ILE A 135 -1.41 3.29 18.13
N ASN A 136 -0.17 3.77 18.14
CA ASN A 136 0.14 5.19 18.26
C ASN A 136 -0.01 5.84 16.87
N LEU A 137 -1.25 6.06 16.44
CA LEU A 137 -1.56 6.65 15.14
C LEU A 137 -0.95 8.06 15.01
N LEU A 138 -0.43 8.39 13.82
CA LEU A 138 -0.18 9.78 13.43
C LEU A 138 -1.21 10.19 12.39
N ASP A 139 -1.72 11.40 12.51
CA ASP A 139 -2.74 11.93 11.60
C ASP A 139 -2.22 11.99 10.16
N SER A 140 -3.08 11.59 9.23
CA SER A 140 -2.84 11.66 7.79
C SER A 140 -4.06 12.26 7.11
N LYS A 141 -3.83 13.27 6.26
CA LYS A 141 -4.89 13.77 5.36
C LYS A 141 -5.16 12.82 4.18
N THR A 142 -4.27 11.83 3.95
CA THR A 142 -4.32 10.96 2.77
C THR A 142 -4.83 9.55 3.09
N ALA A 143 -4.96 9.18 4.36
CA ALA A 143 -5.43 7.86 4.82
C ALA A 143 -6.97 7.71 4.91
N GLN A 144 -7.71 8.30 3.97
CA GLN A 144 -9.18 8.43 4.02
C GLN A 144 -9.94 7.39 3.16
N THR A 145 -9.32 6.22 2.97
CA THR A 145 -9.84 5.10 2.15
C THR A 145 -9.50 3.75 2.81
N PRO A 146 -10.11 2.63 2.39
CA PRO A 146 -9.79 1.30 2.90
C PRO A 146 -8.30 0.93 2.78
N SER A 147 -7.85 -0.06 3.56
CA SER A 147 -6.42 -0.38 3.71
C SER A 147 -5.80 -1.07 2.48
N TYR A 148 -6.47 -2.09 1.95
CA TYR A 148 -5.86 -3.04 1.01
C TYR A 148 -6.19 -2.75 -0.45
N PRO A 149 -5.23 -2.60 -1.37
CA PRO A 149 -3.77 -2.51 -1.15
C PRO A 149 -3.33 -1.08 -0.76
N SER A 150 -2.11 -0.89 -0.26
CA SER A 150 -1.54 0.43 0.11
C SER A 150 -1.29 1.34 -1.11
N GLY A 151 -1.99 2.48 -1.16
CA GLY A 151 -1.84 3.43 -2.27
C GLY A 151 -0.48 4.11 -2.36
N HIS A 152 0.13 4.45 -1.22
CA HIS A 152 1.47 5.07 -1.20
C HIS A 152 2.56 4.07 -1.60
N THR A 153 2.39 2.80 -1.20
CA THR A 153 3.31 1.74 -1.59
C THR A 153 3.17 1.44 -3.08
N ALA A 154 1.95 1.43 -3.64
CA ALA A 154 1.73 1.30 -5.08
C ALA A 154 2.35 2.47 -5.87
N TYR A 155 2.20 3.70 -5.38
CA TYR A 155 2.81 4.89 -5.97
C TYR A 155 4.34 4.78 -6.01
N ALA A 156 4.97 4.43 -4.89
CA ALA A 156 6.41 4.21 -4.82
C ALA A 156 6.84 3.02 -5.67
N ALA A 157 6.09 1.91 -5.68
CA ALA A 157 6.37 0.74 -6.50
C ALA A 157 6.38 1.08 -7.98
N LEU A 158 5.42 1.88 -8.45
CA LEU A 158 5.35 2.29 -9.85
C LEU A 158 6.62 3.06 -10.25
N SER A 159 7.08 3.99 -9.40
CA SER A 159 8.35 4.68 -9.61
C SER A 159 9.53 3.74 -9.67
N ALA A 160 9.60 2.73 -8.79
CA ALA A 160 10.67 1.74 -8.82
C ALA A 160 10.67 0.91 -10.10
N TYR A 161 9.51 0.41 -10.55
CA TYR A 161 9.42 -0.36 -11.79
C TYR A 161 9.82 0.46 -13.01
N ILE A 162 9.38 1.72 -13.10
CA ILE A 162 9.75 2.61 -14.21
C ILE A 162 11.25 2.92 -14.18
N LEU A 163 11.80 3.23 -13.00
CA LEU A 163 13.23 3.52 -12.85
C LEU A 163 14.10 2.29 -13.13
N ALA A 164 13.70 1.10 -12.68
CA ALA A 164 14.37 -0.15 -12.99
C ALA A 164 14.29 -0.49 -14.49
N ALA A 165 13.16 -0.19 -15.15
CA ALA A 165 13.06 -0.36 -16.59
C ALA A 165 13.96 0.62 -17.36
N LYS A 166 14.17 1.83 -16.84
CA LYS A 166 15.01 2.86 -17.50
C LYS A 166 16.51 2.72 -17.17
N TYR A 167 16.83 2.30 -15.95
CA TYR A 167 18.19 2.22 -15.39
C TYR A 167 18.39 0.87 -14.68
N PRO A 168 18.38 -0.24 -15.43
CA PRO A 168 18.35 -1.60 -14.87
C PRO A 168 19.54 -1.91 -13.95
N GLU A 169 20.69 -1.31 -14.19
CA GLU A 169 21.91 -1.47 -13.40
C GLU A 169 21.78 -0.98 -11.94
N TYR A 170 20.75 -0.19 -11.64
CA TYR A 170 20.48 0.35 -10.30
C TYR A 170 19.16 -0.16 -9.69
N SER A 171 18.57 -1.21 -10.27
CA SER A 171 17.26 -1.74 -9.85
C SER A 171 17.14 -1.97 -8.35
N ASP A 172 18.16 -2.56 -7.72
CA ASP A 172 18.18 -2.85 -6.27
C ASP A 172 17.98 -1.57 -5.43
N HIS A 173 18.59 -0.46 -5.84
CA HIS A 173 18.45 0.82 -5.14
C HIS A 173 17.03 1.39 -5.24
N PHE A 174 16.31 1.10 -6.32
CA PHE A 174 14.94 1.55 -6.51
C PHE A 174 13.94 0.67 -5.77
N PHE A 175 14.08 -0.66 -5.86
CA PHE A 175 13.21 -1.59 -5.15
C PHE A 175 13.33 -1.45 -3.62
N ASP A 176 14.51 -1.09 -3.09
CA ASP A 176 14.71 -0.73 -1.68
C ASP A 176 13.76 0.40 -1.19
N LYS A 177 13.41 1.34 -2.07
CA LYS A 177 12.52 2.47 -1.72
C LYS A 177 11.07 2.06 -1.58
N ILE A 178 10.65 0.96 -2.19
CA ILE A 178 9.31 0.42 -1.96
C ILE A 178 9.15 0.00 -0.50
N TYR A 179 10.16 -0.69 0.06
CA TYR A 179 10.16 -1.08 1.46
C TYR A 179 10.15 0.13 2.39
N SER A 180 10.90 1.18 2.04
CA SER A 180 10.87 2.46 2.78
C SER A 180 9.47 3.09 2.80
N ALA A 181 8.77 3.09 1.65
CA ALA A 181 7.40 3.58 1.57
C ALA A 181 6.43 2.76 2.41
N GLY A 182 6.47 1.43 2.29
CA GLY A 182 5.62 0.52 3.06
C GLY A 182 5.88 0.64 4.57
N MET A 183 7.15 0.70 4.98
CA MET A 183 7.56 0.89 6.36
C MET A 183 7.04 2.19 6.94
N ALA A 184 7.13 3.29 6.20
CA ALA A 184 6.58 4.58 6.62
C ALA A 184 5.07 4.48 6.94
N ARG A 185 4.30 3.75 6.12
CA ARG A 185 2.86 3.58 6.35
C ARG A 185 2.54 2.68 7.55
N MET A 186 3.37 1.68 7.82
CA MET A 186 3.24 0.81 9.00
C MET A 186 3.61 1.57 10.28
N LEU A 187 4.73 2.32 10.28
CA LEU A 187 5.13 3.20 11.38
C LEU A 187 4.06 4.26 11.68
N MET A 188 3.36 4.75 10.66
CA MET A 188 2.24 5.66 10.82
C MET A 188 0.99 5.00 11.45
N GLY A 189 0.88 3.66 11.40
CA GLY A 189 -0.24 2.90 11.95
C GLY A 189 -1.40 2.68 10.97
N VAL A 190 -1.20 2.91 9.67
CA VAL A 190 -2.29 3.01 8.68
C VAL A 190 -2.35 1.87 7.67
N HIS A 191 -1.32 1.02 7.56
CA HIS A 191 -1.29 -0.14 6.66
C HIS A 191 -0.67 -1.37 7.33
N TYR A 192 -1.09 -2.55 6.87
CA TYR A 192 -0.51 -3.85 7.24
C TYR A 192 0.63 -4.24 6.29
N PRO A 193 1.55 -5.15 6.68
CA PRO A 193 2.52 -5.75 5.77
C PRO A 193 1.91 -6.30 4.47
N SER A 194 0.82 -7.06 4.56
CA SER A 194 0.11 -7.62 3.40
C SER A 194 -0.49 -6.56 2.48
N ASP A 195 -0.86 -5.38 2.98
CA ASP A 195 -1.30 -4.28 2.10
C ASP A 195 -0.16 -3.80 1.19
N ASN A 196 1.08 -3.81 1.70
CA ASN A 196 2.27 -3.36 0.99
C ASN A 196 2.72 -4.39 -0.05
N GLU A 197 2.74 -5.67 0.32
CA GLU A 197 3.05 -6.78 -0.59
C GLU A 197 2.07 -6.80 -1.78
N ALA A 198 0.77 -6.72 -1.49
CA ALA A 198 -0.26 -6.65 -2.53
C ALA A 198 -0.09 -5.45 -3.46
N SER A 199 0.38 -4.31 -2.92
CA SER A 199 0.65 -3.12 -3.73
C SER A 199 1.77 -3.36 -4.73
N MET A 200 2.80 -4.11 -4.35
CA MET A 200 3.90 -4.46 -5.25
C MET A 200 3.40 -5.36 -6.38
N ILE A 201 2.64 -6.40 -6.04
CA ILE A 201 2.11 -7.38 -6.99
C ILE A 201 1.22 -6.70 -8.05
N ILE A 202 0.19 -5.97 -7.62
CA ILE A 202 -0.73 -5.32 -8.59
C ILE A 202 -0.01 -4.27 -9.43
N THR A 203 0.93 -3.52 -8.84
CA THR A 203 1.65 -2.49 -9.57
C THR A 203 2.57 -3.09 -10.62
N GLY A 204 3.28 -4.17 -10.29
CA GLY A 204 4.11 -4.90 -11.24
C GLY A 204 3.28 -5.49 -12.39
N ALA A 205 2.15 -6.14 -12.07
CA ALA A 205 1.26 -6.69 -13.08
C ALA A 205 0.72 -5.62 -14.04
N VAL A 206 0.24 -4.50 -13.51
CA VAL A 206 -0.25 -3.36 -14.31
C VAL A 206 0.88 -2.73 -15.12
N TRP A 207 2.08 -2.57 -14.54
CA TRP A 207 3.23 -2.02 -15.25
C TRP A 207 3.62 -2.90 -16.44
N GLU A 208 3.76 -4.21 -16.24
CA GLU A 208 4.13 -5.15 -17.30
C GLU A 208 3.07 -5.21 -18.42
N ASP A 209 1.79 -5.10 -18.08
CA ASP A 209 0.69 -5.06 -19.07
C ASP A 209 0.76 -3.83 -19.99
N ILE A 210 1.15 -2.67 -19.45
CA ILE A 210 1.14 -1.42 -20.20
C ILE A 210 2.49 -1.04 -20.80
N ARG A 211 3.62 -1.49 -20.23
CA ARG A 211 4.94 -0.92 -20.53
C ARG A 211 5.31 -1.00 -22.01
N TYR A 212 5.18 -2.18 -22.62
CA TYR A 212 5.62 -2.41 -24.00
C TYR A 212 4.72 -1.72 -25.02
N LYS A 213 3.44 -1.54 -24.67
CA LYS A 213 2.45 -0.88 -25.53
C LYS A 213 2.56 0.63 -25.46
N LEU A 214 2.83 1.18 -24.27
CA LEU A 214 2.75 2.62 -24.01
C LEU A 214 4.10 3.33 -23.99
N PHE A 215 5.19 2.59 -23.78
CA PHE A 215 6.56 3.10 -23.62
C PHE A 215 7.59 2.24 -24.38
N PRO A 216 7.43 2.05 -25.71
CA PRO A 216 8.34 1.24 -26.52
C PRO A 216 9.77 1.81 -26.58
N GLU A 217 9.97 3.06 -26.14
CA GLU A 217 11.28 3.69 -26.01
C GLU A 217 12.13 3.18 -24.85
N LEU A 218 11.52 2.48 -23.88
CA LEU A 218 12.27 1.88 -22.78
C LEU A 218 13.00 0.62 -23.27
N PRO A 219 14.18 0.29 -22.72
CA PRO A 219 14.89 -0.91 -23.10
C PRO A 219 14.03 -2.18 -22.92
N ASN A 220 14.14 -3.08 -23.89
CA ASN A 220 13.59 -4.44 -23.82
C ASN A 220 14.64 -5.36 -23.20
N PHE A 221 14.20 -6.23 -22.29
CA PHE A 221 15.04 -7.23 -21.64
C PHE A 221 14.36 -8.60 -21.75
#